data_AF-A0A238WTJ5-F1
#
_entry.id   AF-A0A238WTJ5-F1
#
_cell.length_a   1.000
_cell.length_b   1.000
_cell.length_c   1.000
_cell.angle_alpha   90.00
_cell.angle_beta   90.00
_cell.angle_gamma   90.00
#
_symmetry.space_group_name_H-M   'P 1'
#
loop_
_entity.id
_entity.type
_entity.pdbx_description
1 polymer ?
#
loop_
_entity_poly.entity_id
_entity_poly.type
_entity_poly.pdbx_seq_one_letter_code
_entity_poly.pdbx_strand_id
1 'polypeptide(L)' 'MARPSTTSARQRHNILVRHHGADAPETLAARRELEAAKLAEHIDQVVNTAPKLSPEQVERLRGLLPAPDNKGGSAA' A
#
# COMPACT_ATOMS: atom_id res chain seq x y z
N MET A 1 -8.93 2.24 10.34
CA MET A 1 -8.59 0.79 10.42
C MET A 1 -7.11 0.64 10.11
N ALA A 2 -6.35 -0.09 10.93
CA ALA A 2 -4.92 -0.35 10.68
C ALA A 2 -4.75 -1.21 9.42
N ARG A 3 -3.75 -0.91 8.57
CA ARG A 3 -3.43 -1.72 7.40
C ARG A 3 -2.92 -3.10 7.84
N PRO A 4 -3.38 -4.21 7.24
CA PRO A 4 -2.89 -5.54 7.61
C PRO A 4 -1.42 -5.68 7.19
N SER A 5 -0.61 -6.30 8.05
CA SER A 5 0.77 -6.64 7.68
C SER A 5 0.80 -7.69 6.58
N THR A 6 1.83 -7.67 5.73
CA THR A 6 2.04 -8.68 4.68
C THR A 6 1.95 -10.10 5.23
N THR A 7 2.49 -10.34 6.43
CA THR A 7 2.41 -11.64 7.12
C THR A 7 0.97 -12.04 7.43
N SER A 8 0.18 -11.14 8.03
CA SER A 8 -1.23 -11.42 8.38
C SER A 8 -2.11 -11.63 7.14
N ALA A 9 -1.94 -10.81 6.10
CA ALA A 9 -2.67 -10.93 4.84
C ALA A 9 -2.31 -12.24 4.11
N ARG A 10 -1.04 -12.65 4.16
CA ARG A 10 -0.57 -13.92 3.58
C ARG A 10 -1.17 -15.11 4.30
N GLN A 11 -1.21 -15.09 5.63
CA GLN A 11 -1.83 -16.15 6.42
C GLN A 11 -3.32 -16.28 6.08
N ARG A 12 -4.04 -15.15 6.02
CA ARG A 12 -5.47 -15.11 5.65
C ARG A 12 -5.70 -15.69 4.26
N HIS A 13 -4.94 -15.27 3.26
CA HIS A 13 -5.02 -15.82 1.90
C HIS A 13 -4.78 -17.34 1.90
N ASN A 14 -3.74 -17.82 2.58
CA ASN A 14 -3.42 -19.25 2.60
C ASN A 14 -4.51 -20.10 3.26
N ILE A 15 -5.14 -19.59 4.33
CA ILE A 15 -6.28 -20.24 4.98
C ILE A 15 -7.45 -20.32 4.00
N LEU A 16 -7.78 -19.22 3.33
CA LEU A 16 -8.93 -19.18 2.40
C LEU A 16 -8.72 -20.07 1.17
N VAL A 17 -7.52 -20.07 0.59
CA VAL A 17 -7.15 -21.01 -0.49
C VAL A 17 -7.37 -22.46 -0.06
N ARG A 18 -6.96 -22.82 1.17
CA ARG A 18 -7.08 -24.20 1.67
C ARG A 18 -8.53 -24.63 1.90
N HIS A 19 -9.41 -23.72 2.33
CA HIS A 19 -10.80 -24.05 2.68
C HIS A 19 -11.80 -23.85 1.54
N HIS A 20 -11.57 -22.85 0.68
CA HIS A 20 -12.54 -22.43 -0.34
C HIS A 20 -12.01 -22.59 -1.77
N GLY A 21 -10.71 -22.82 -1.95
CA GLY A 21 -10.07 -22.86 -3.26
C GLY A 21 -9.59 -21.50 -3.74
N ALA A 22 -8.80 -21.50 -4.82
CA ALA A 22 -8.11 -20.32 -5.33
C ALA A 22 -9.06 -19.27 -5.95
N ASP A 23 -10.15 -19.72 -6.57
CA ASP A 23 -11.07 -18.87 -7.33
C ASP A 23 -12.31 -18.44 -6.54
N ALA A 24 -12.41 -18.85 -5.26
CA ALA A 24 -13.50 -18.40 -4.40
C ALA A 24 -13.46 -16.87 -4.22
N PRO A 25 -14.62 -16.19 -4.18
CA PRO A 25 -14.69 -14.73 -4.03
C PRO A 25 -13.88 -14.20 -2.84
N GLU A 26 -13.91 -14.91 -1.70
CA GLU A 26 -13.19 -14.54 -0.48
C GLU A 26 -11.68 -14.68 -0.66
N THR A 27 -11.23 -15.72 -1.38
CA THR A 27 -9.82 -15.92 -1.70
C THR A 27 -9.30 -14.83 -2.63
N LEU A 28 -10.09 -14.44 -3.63
CA LEU A 28 -9.75 -13.33 -4.53
C LEU A 28 -9.67 -12.00 -3.78
N ALA A 29 -10.58 -11.73 -2.84
CA ALA A 29 -10.52 -10.56 -1.98
C ALA A 29 -9.25 -10.57 -1.11
N ALA A 30 -8.94 -11.70 -0.46
CA ALA A 30 -7.73 -11.84 0.36
C ALA A 30 -6.43 -11.74 -0.46
N ARG A 31 -6.45 -12.17 -1.73
CA ARG A 31 -5.33 -11.97 -2.65
C ARG A 31 -5.10 -10.49 -2.92
N ARG A 32 -6.15 -9.71 -3.19
CA ARG A 32 -6.05 -8.26 -3.40
C ARG A 32 -5.54 -7.55 -2.14
N GLU A 33 -6.01 -7.97 -0.96
CA GLU A 33 -5.50 -7.47 0.33
C GLU A 33 -4.00 -7.74 0.49
N LEU A 34 -3.54 -8.95 0.16
CA LEU A 34 -2.13 -9.32 0.21
C LEU A 34 -1.29 -8.50 -0.78
N GLU A 35 -1.77 -8.30 -2.00
CA GLU A 35 -1.10 -7.47 -3.00
C GLU A 35 -0.99 -6.01 -2.55
N ALA A 36 -2.06 -5.46 -1.96
CA ALA A 36 -2.05 -4.11 -1.40
C ALA A 36 -1.07 -3.97 -0.22
N ALA A 37 -1.02 -4.95 0.69
CA ALA A 37 -0.08 -4.93 1.81
C ALA A 37 1.37 -4.99 1.35
N LYS A 38 1.69 -5.85 0.38
CA LYS A 38 3.02 -5.94 -0.24
C LYS A 38 3.43 -4.62 -0.91
N LEU A 39 2.51 -4.00 -1.64
CA LEU A 39 2.78 -2.74 -2.31
C LEU A 39 3.07 -1.62 -1.29
N ALA A 40 2.29 -1.52 -0.22
CA ALA A 40 2.51 -0.54 0.83
C ALA A 40 3.89 -0.71 1.48
N GLU A 41 4.24 -1.93 1.88
CA GLU A 41 5.55 -2.23 2.47
C GLU A 41 6.71 -1.92 1.51
N HIS A 42 6.54 -2.21 0.22
CA HIS A 42 7.55 -1.89 -0.80
C HIS A 42 7.71 -0.38 -1.00
N ILE A 43 6.61 0.38 -1.01
CA ILE A 43 6.66 1.85 -1.06
C ILE A 43 7.40 2.39 0.16
N ASP A 44 7.06 1.91 1.37
CA ASP A 44 7.73 2.33 2.60
C ASP A 44 9.24 2.03 2.53
N GLN A 45 9.62 0.85 2.05
CA GLN A 45 11.03 0.49 1.85
C GLN A 45 11.73 1.44 0.87
N VAL A 46 11.14 1.69 -0.30
CA VAL A 46 11.74 2.57 -1.32
C VAL A 46 11.87 3.99 -0.80
N VAL A 47 10.84 4.54 -0.16
CA VAL A 47 10.84 5.90 0.38
C VAL A 47 11.86 6.04 1.52
N ASN A 48 11.94 5.07 2.43
CA ASN A 48 12.87 5.11 3.55
C ASN A 48 14.32 4.93 3.14
N THR A 49 14.58 4.19 2.05
CA THR A 49 15.92 3.99 1.49
C THR A 49 16.34 5.08 0.51
N ALA A 50 15.41 5.93 0.09
CA ALA A 50 15.69 6.99 -0.86
C ALA A 50 16.66 8.02 -0.25
N PRO A 51 17.67 8.48 -1.01
CA PRO A 51 18.49 9.60 -0.58
C PRO A 51 17.61 10.85 -0.41
N LYS A 52 17.99 11.71 0.55
CA LYS A 52 17.31 12.99 0.74
C LYS A 52 17.39 13.80 -0.56
N LEU A 53 16.25 14.25 -1.04
CA LEU A 53 16.17 15.14 -2.20
C LEU A 53 16.86 16.47 -1.90
N SER A 54 17.58 17.01 -2.88
CA SER A 54 18.10 18.38 -2.79
C SER A 54 16.93 19.38 -2.82
N PRO A 55 17.12 20.61 -2.30
CA PRO A 55 16.09 21.65 -2.36
C PRO A 55 15.58 21.89 -3.80
N GLU A 56 16.47 21.87 -4.80
CA GLU A 56 16.12 22.05 -6.22
C GLU A 56 15.26 20.89 -6.75
N GLN A 57 15.56 19.66 -6.34
CA GLN A 57 14.78 18.48 -6.73
C GLN A 57 13.37 18.51 -6.13
N VAL A 58 13.25 18.93 -4.87
CA VAL A 58 11.93 19.12 -4.22
C VAL A 58 11.11 20.16 -4.96
N GLU A 59 11.72 21.29 -5.31
CA GLU A 59 11.02 22.36 -6.02
C GLU A 59 10.56 21.95 -7.42
N ARG A 60 11.40 21.20 -8.15
CA ARG A 60 11.02 20.59 -9.42
C ARG A 60 9.85 19.62 -9.28
N LEU A 61 9.86 18.77 -8.25
CA LEU A 61 8.78 17.81 -8.01
C LEU A 61 7.45 18.51 -7.66
N ARG A 62 7.49 19.59 -6.89
CA ARG A 62 6.31 20.41 -6.59
C ARG A 62 5.66 21.01 -7.84
N GLY A 63 6.45 21.38 -8.84
CA GLY A 63 5.94 21.90 -10.11
C GLY A 63 5.35 20.82 -11.04
N LEU A 64 5.75 19.56 -10.89
CA LEU A 64 5.29 18.45 -11.73
C LEU A 64 4.08 17.70 -11.14
N LEU A 65 3.98 17.67 -9.80
CA LEU A 65 2.89 16.99 -9.12
C LEU A 65 1.68 17.92 -9.00
N PRO A 66 0.46 17.43 -9.28
CA PRO A 66 -0.74 18.22 -9.00
C PRO A 66 -0.76 18.60 -7.51
N ALA A 67 -1.23 19.80 -7.22
CA ALA A 67 -1.42 20.23 -5.84
C ALA A 67 -2.25 19.17 -5.09
N PRO A 68 -1.87 18.81 -3.85
CA PRO A 68 -2.63 17.84 -3.09
C PRO A 68 -4.08 18.35 -3.00
N ASP A 69 -5.01 17.53 -3.46
CA ASP A 69 -6.42 17.75 -3.24
C ASP A 69 -6.65 17.73 -1.73
N ASN A 70 -6.83 18.91 -1.13
CA ASN A 70 -7.06 19.12 0.31
C ASN A 70 -8.32 18.40 0.86
N LYS A 71 -8.91 17.46 0.13
CA LYS A 71 -10.06 16.64 0.55
C LYS A 71 -9.71 15.51 1.51
N GLY A 72 -8.44 15.23 1.76
CA GLY A 72 -8.00 14.17 2.70
C GLY A 72 -7.65 14.63 4.13
N GLY A 73 -7.77 15.93 4.45
CA GLY A 73 -7.19 16.54 5.65
C GLY A 73 -8.16 17.29 6.57
N SER A 74 -9.43 16.88 6.66
CA SER A 74 -10.35 17.41 7.68
C SER A 74 -11.08 16.25 8.37
N ALA A 75 -10.42 15.72 9.40
CA ALA A 75 -11.06 15.10 10.55
C ALA A 75 -10.45 15.79 11.77
N ALA A 76 -11.03 16.94 12.11
CA ALA A 76 -10.94 17.56 13.43
C ALA A 76 -12.12 17.07 14.27
#